data_AF-A0A674JNF9-F1
#
_entry.id   AF-A0A674JNF9-F1
#
_cell.length_a   1.000
_cell.length_b   1.000
_cell.length_c   1.000
_cell.angle_alpha   90.00
_cell.angle_beta   90.00
_cell.angle_gamma   90.00
#
_symmetry.space_group_name_H-M   'P 1'
#
loop_
_entity.id
_entity.type
_entity.pdbx_description
1 polymer ?
#
loop_
_entity_poly.entity_id
_entity_poly.type
_entity_poly.pdbx_seq_one_letter_code
_entity_poly.pdbx_strand_id
1 'polypeptide(L)'
;LSPLQRHGLAGCLVLTTMGTSLLLMYSSIGGGGQKEPSQQQQQVAVAASGKPETEQQRQRLPVGAGLLEGYISVLDHKPLKMHCKSCALVTSSGHLLGSKQGNRIDQTECVIRMNDAPTRGYGKDVGNKTSLRVIAHSSIQRILRNRNELLNMSQGTVFIFWGPSSYMRRDGKGLVYNNLQLMNQILPQLKVYMVSRHKMLQFDDLFKRETGKDR
;
A
#
# COMPACT_ATOMS: atom_id res chain seq x y z
N LEU A 1 64.54 3.55 -23.84
CA LEU A 1 63.33 3.54 -22.99
C LEU A 1 62.80 2.12 -22.89
N SER A 2 62.56 1.66 -21.66
CA SER A 2 62.22 0.31 -21.24
C SER A 2 60.77 -0.11 -21.60
N PRO A 3 60.47 -1.43 -21.68
CA PRO A 3 59.15 -1.96 -22.09
C PRO A 3 57.98 -1.59 -21.16
N LEU A 4 58.27 -1.05 -19.97
CA LEU A 4 57.28 -0.58 -18.99
C LEU A 4 56.60 0.74 -19.40
N GLN A 5 57.21 1.52 -20.31
CA GLN A 5 56.68 2.83 -20.72
C GLN A 5 55.77 2.75 -21.96
N ARG A 6 55.81 1.64 -22.72
CA ARG A 6 54.91 1.39 -23.87
C ARG A 6 53.51 0.96 -23.45
N HIS A 7 53.36 0.29 -22.31
CA HIS A 7 52.06 -0.18 -21.82
C HIS A 7 51.24 0.92 -21.13
N GLY A 8 51.89 1.91 -20.50
CA GLY A 8 51.21 3.06 -19.88
C GLY A 8 50.59 4.03 -20.91
N LEU A 9 51.26 4.23 -22.05
CA LEU A 9 50.73 5.05 -23.16
C LEU A 9 49.56 4.36 -23.89
N ALA A 10 49.63 3.04 -24.06
CA ALA A 10 48.52 2.26 -24.66
C ALA A 10 47.26 2.27 -23.77
N GLY A 11 47.40 2.19 -22.45
CA GLY A 11 46.26 2.26 -21.51
C GLY A 11 45.54 3.61 -21.50
N CYS A 12 46.28 4.73 -21.62
CA CYS A 12 45.68 6.07 -21.68
C CYS A 12 44.92 6.35 -22.99
N LEU A 13 45.36 5.80 -24.13
CA LEU A 13 44.66 5.95 -25.41
C LEU A 13 43.33 5.16 -25.47
N VAL A 14 43.24 4.01 -24.79
CA VAL A 14 42.00 3.21 -24.74
C VAL A 14 40.94 3.83 -23.83
N LEU A 15 41.34 4.44 -22.70
CA LEU A 15 40.40 5.09 -21.78
C LEU A 15 39.84 6.41 -22.33
N THR A 16 40.64 7.16 -23.09
CA THR A 16 40.20 8.43 -23.70
C THR A 16 39.28 8.21 -24.91
N THR A 17 39.49 7.15 -25.70
CA THR A 17 38.62 6.81 -26.86
C THR A 17 37.26 6.23 -26.44
N MET A 18 37.17 5.54 -25.31
CA MET A 18 35.89 5.09 -24.74
C MET A 18 35.08 6.22 -24.10
N GLY A 19 35.76 7.24 -23.56
CA GLY A 19 35.10 8.43 -22.99
C GLY A 19 34.48 9.37 -24.04
N THR A 20 35.17 9.60 -25.16
CA THR A 20 34.66 10.48 -26.23
C THR A 20 33.54 9.85 -27.05
N SER A 21 33.55 8.52 -27.20
CA SER A 21 32.47 7.78 -27.90
C SER A 21 31.15 7.79 -27.13
N LEU A 22 31.20 7.79 -25.78
CA LEU A 22 30.00 7.83 -24.95
C LEU A 22 29.39 9.24 -24.89
N LEU A 23 30.21 10.29 -24.89
CA LEU A 23 29.74 11.69 -24.94
C LEU A 23 29.11 12.06 -26.30
N LEU A 24 29.58 11.50 -27.41
CA LEU A 24 28.99 11.72 -28.74
C LEU A 24 27.64 10.99 -28.92
N MET A 25 27.46 9.84 -28.26
CA MET A 25 26.15 9.15 -28.25
C MET A 25 25.09 9.86 -27.37
N TYR A 26 25.52 10.63 -26.36
CA TYR A 26 24.61 11.41 -25.51
C TYR A 26 24.34 12.83 -26.03
N SER A 27 25.15 13.35 -26.96
CA SER A 27 25.02 14.73 -27.47
C SER A 27 24.37 14.82 -28.85
N SER A 28 24.03 13.69 -29.49
CA SER A 28 23.46 13.63 -30.84
C SER A 28 21.95 13.34 -30.90
N ILE A 29 21.23 13.37 -29.77
CA ILE A 29 19.77 13.51 -29.76
C ILE A 29 19.46 14.96 -29.46
N GLY A 30 19.86 15.80 -30.41
CA GLY A 30 19.59 17.23 -30.46
C GLY A 30 18.11 17.51 -30.73
N GLY A 31 17.68 18.65 -30.20
CA GLY A 31 16.38 19.23 -30.47
C GLY A 31 16.18 19.58 -31.94
N GLY A 32 14.91 19.53 -32.35
CA GLY A 32 14.39 20.13 -33.56
C GLY A 32 13.01 20.69 -33.25
N GLY A 33 12.89 22.01 -33.17
CA GLY A 33 11.60 22.68 -33.02
C GLY A 33 10.88 22.79 -34.37
N GLN A 34 9.59 22.45 -34.38
CA GLN A 34 8.59 22.97 -35.32
C GLN A 34 7.23 23.10 -34.59
N LYS A 35 6.43 24.06 -35.06
CA LYS A 35 5.32 24.77 -34.41
C LYS A 35 4.07 23.93 -34.13
N GLU A 36 3.30 24.38 -33.13
CA GLU A 36 1.94 23.93 -32.75
C GLU A 36 0.95 23.86 -33.93
N PRO A 37 -0.10 23.05 -33.76
CA PRO A 37 -1.44 23.61 -33.74
C PRO A 37 -2.18 23.34 -32.44
N SER A 38 -2.79 24.41 -31.96
CA SER A 38 -3.71 24.57 -30.84
C SER A 38 -4.80 23.48 -30.78
N GLN A 39 -4.80 22.69 -29.71
CA GLN A 39 -5.98 21.94 -29.28
C GLN A 39 -6.64 22.67 -28.11
N GLN A 40 -7.86 23.13 -28.38
CA GLN A 40 -8.74 23.83 -27.46
C GLN A 40 -8.89 23.06 -26.15
N GLN A 41 -8.55 23.72 -25.05
CA GLN A 41 -9.01 23.38 -23.71
C GLN A 41 -10.54 23.46 -23.67
N GLN A 42 -11.21 22.32 -23.75
CA GLN A 42 -12.60 22.21 -23.32
C GLN A 42 -12.62 22.20 -21.78
N GLN A 43 -12.65 23.40 -21.17
CA GLN A 43 -13.05 23.55 -19.78
C GLN A 43 -14.51 23.11 -19.65
N VAL A 44 -14.74 21.95 -19.05
CA VAL A 44 -16.06 21.61 -18.54
C VAL A 44 -16.21 22.31 -17.20
N ALA A 45 -16.90 23.45 -17.21
CA ALA A 45 -17.35 24.14 -16.02
C ALA A 45 -18.29 23.20 -15.24
N VAL A 46 -17.86 22.72 -14.07
CA VAL A 46 -18.78 22.11 -13.11
C VAL A 46 -19.46 23.26 -12.38
N ALA A 47 -20.72 23.50 -12.76
CA ALA A 47 -21.57 24.48 -12.12
C ALA A 47 -21.69 24.16 -10.62
N ALA A 48 -21.26 25.10 -9.79
CA ALA A 48 -21.59 25.13 -8.38
C ALA A 48 -23.10 25.39 -8.25
N SER A 49 -23.87 24.35 -7.94
CA SER A 49 -25.23 24.50 -7.43
C SER A 49 -25.22 24.12 -5.96
N GLY A 50 -24.88 25.11 -5.13
CA GLY A 50 -25.08 25.01 -3.69
C GLY A 50 -26.57 25.12 -3.38
N LYS A 51 -27.13 24.10 -2.73
CA LYS A 51 -28.35 24.24 -1.94
C LYS A 51 -27.96 24.26 -0.46
N PRO A 52 -28.50 25.19 0.34
CA PRO A 52 -28.15 25.31 1.75
C PRO A 52 -28.63 24.08 2.53
N GLU A 53 -27.72 23.49 3.29
CA GLU A 53 -27.97 22.38 4.20
C GLU A 53 -28.87 22.86 5.35
N THR A 54 -29.98 22.15 5.59
CA THR A 54 -30.77 22.33 6.81
C THR A 54 -30.12 21.49 7.91
N GLU A 55 -29.63 22.15 8.96
CA GLU A 55 -29.07 21.55 10.17
C GLU A 55 -30.13 20.79 10.97
N GLN A 56 -30.54 19.58 10.57
CA GLN A 56 -31.27 18.67 11.50
C GLN A 56 -31.38 17.22 11.02
N GLN A 57 -30.27 16.50 10.84
CA GLN A 57 -30.29 15.04 11.05
C GLN A 57 -28.90 14.46 11.31
N ARG A 58 -28.42 14.60 12.56
CA ARG A 58 -27.45 13.64 13.10
C ARG A 58 -28.19 12.31 13.29
N GLN A 59 -28.24 11.49 12.24
CA GLN A 59 -28.70 10.12 12.34
C GLN A 59 -27.82 9.40 13.38
N ARG A 60 -28.40 9.01 14.51
CA ARG A 60 -27.74 8.10 15.45
C ARG A 60 -27.49 6.80 14.70
N LEU A 61 -26.22 6.43 14.61
CA LEU A 61 -25.79 5.15 14.05
C LEU A 61 -26.56 4.01 14.77
N PRO A 62 -27.11 3.03 14.05
CA PRO A 62 -27.87 1.93 14.65
C PRO A 62 -27.02 1.15 15.66
N VAL A 63 -27.66 0.55 16.66
CA VAL A 63 -27.00 -0.32 17.64
C VAL A 63 -26.36 -1.50 16.89
N GLY A 64 -25.03 -1.56 16.88
CA GLY A 64 -24.24 -2.51 16.07
C GLY A 64 -23.45 -1.89 14.92
N ALA A 65 -23.63 -0.59 14.66
CA ALA A 65 -22.81 0.13 13.69
C ALA A 65 -21.31 0.01 14.03
N GLY A 66 -20.54 -0.44 13.03
CA GLY A 66 -19.09 -0.64 13.15
C GLY A 66 -18.67 -1.98 13.74
N LEU A 67 -19.58 -2.90 14.08
CA LEU A 67 -19.18 -4.26 14.42
C LEU A 67 -18.83 -5.04 13.15
N LEU A 68 -17.56 -5.40 12.98
CA LEU A 68 -17.06 -6.16 11.85
C LEU A 68 -16.98 -7.65 12.23
N GLU A 69 -18.10 -8.36 12.03
CA GLU A 69 -18.18 -9.80 12.30
C GLU A 69 -17.20 -10.61 11.44
N GLY A 70 -16.57 -11.60 12.08
CA GLY A 70 -15.56 -12.45 11.46
C GLY A 70 -14.16 -11.86 11.42
N TYR A 71 -13.95 -10.63 11.88
CA TYR A 71 -12.62 -10.04 12.09
C TYR A 71 -12.30 -10.07 13.58
N ILE A 72 -11.52 -11.06 14.01
CA ILE A 72 -11.33 -11.40 15.42
C ILE A 72 -9.95 -10.99 15.93
N SER A 73 -9.91 -10.35 17.09
CA SER A 73 -8.68 -10.02 17.79
C SER A 73 -7.88 -11.29 18.09
N VAL A 74 -6.57 -11.23 17.83
CA VAL A 74 -5.67 -12.35 18.16
C VAL A 74 -5.48 -12.48 19.66
N LEU A 75 -5.63 -11.38 20.42
CA LEU A 75 -5.41 -11.35 21.87
C LEU A 75 -6.61 -11.88 22.66
N ASP A 76 -7.80 -11.33 22.41
CA ASP A 76 -8.99 -11.58 23.24
C ASP A 76 -10.19 -12.16 22.46
N HIS A 77 -9.98 -12.48 21.17
CA HIS A 77 -10.98 -13.10 20.29
C HIS A 77 -12.27 -12.32 20.10
N LYS A 78 -12.30 -11.04 20.48
CA LYS A 78 -13.45 -10.18 20.24
C LYS A 78 -13.48 -9.69 18.80
N PRO A 79 -14.69 -9.47 18.24
CA PRO A 79 -14.84 -8.87 16.93
C PRO A 79 -14.32 -7.42 16.91
N LEU A 80 -13.75 -7.01 15.78
CA LEU A 80 -13.31 -5.65 15.53
C LEU A 80 -14.51 -4.70 15.57
N LYS A 81 -14.39 -3.63 16.35
CA LYS A 81 -15.33 -2.50 16.36
C LYS A 81 -14.65 -1.30 15.71
N MET A 82 -15.05 -0.98 14.48
CA MET A 82 -14.52 0.14 13.70
C MET A 82 -15.57 0.62 12.72
N HIS A 83 -15.77 1.94 12.65
CA HIS A 83 -16.68 2.58 11.71
C HIS A 83 -16.01 3.86 11.19
N CYS A 84 -16.10 4.09 9.89
CA CYS A 84 -15.62 5.31 9.24
C CYS A 84 -16.68 5.75 8.23
N LYS A 85 -16.95 7.06 8.15
CA LYS A 85 -17.90 7.64 7.18
C LYS A 85 -17.30 7.75 5.79
N SER A 86 -15.98 7.93 5.69
CA SER A 86 -15.26 7.99 4.42
C SER A 86 -13.96 7.18 4.48
N CYS A 87 -13.69 6.43 3.41
CA CYS A 87 -12.52 5.56 3.33
C CYS A 87 -11.77 5.77 2.01
N ALA A 88 -10.43 5.72 2.06
CA ALA A 88 -9.58 5.50 0.90
C ALA A 88 -8.98 4.09 0.95
N LEU A 89 -9.11 3.31 -0.12
CA LEU A 89 -8.40 2.04 -0.29
C LEU A 89 -7.17 2.26 -1.18
N VAL A 90 -6.00 1.98 -0.64
CA VAL A 90 -4.71 2.14 -1.33
C VAL A 90 -4.04 0.78 -1.49
N THR A 91 -3.90 0.35 -2.74
CA THR A 91 -3.18 -0.86 -3.14
C THR A 91 -1.75 -0.51 -3.62
N SER A 92 -0.95 -1.51 -3.96
CA SER A 92 0.43 -1.32 -4.44
C SER A 92 0.54 -1.07 -5.95
N SER A 93 -0.49 -0.49 -6.59
CA SER A 93 -0.47 -0.24 -8.04
C SER A 93 0.55 0.83 -8.42
N GLY A 94 1.37 0.55 -9.45
CA GLY A 94 2.32 1.51 -10.00
C GLY A 94 1.68 2.75 -10.63
N HIS A 95 0.39 2.69 -10.99
CA HIS A 95 -0.36 3.85 -11.52
C HIS A 95 -0.50 5.00 -10.52
N LEU A 96 -0.25 4.76 -9.23
CA LEU A 96 -0.26 5.82 -8.23
C LEU A 96 0.97 6.73 -8.36
N LEU A 97 2.08 6.25 -8.93
CA LEU A 97 3.32 7.03 -9.04
C LEU A 97 3.11 8.26 -9.94
N GLY A 98 3.48 9.44 -9.43
CA GLY A 98 3.28 10.73 -10.10
C GLY A 98 1.86 11.28 -10.08
N SER A 99 0.90 10.57 -9.48
CA SER A 99 -0.51 11.00 -9.42
C SER A 99 -0.75 12.19 -8.50
N LYS A 100 0.14 12.44 -7.53
CA LYS A 100 0.04 13.51 -6.52
C LYS A 100 -1.24 13.45 -5.66
N GLN A 101 -1.84 12.27 -5.51
CA GLN A 101 -3.10 12.08 -4.80
C GLN A 101 -2.96 12.03 -3.28
N GLY A 102 -1.74 12.10 -2.74
CA GLY A 102 -1.45 11.84 -1.33
C GLY A 102 -2.24 12.71 -0.35
N ASN A 103 -2.36 14.01 -0.63
CA ASN A 103 -3.14 14.93 0.20
C ASN A 103 -4.64 14.55 0.24
N ARG A 104 -5.21 14.19 -0.92
CA ARG A 104 -6.61 13.76 -1.01
C ARG A 104 -6.86 12.45 -0.27
N ILE A 105 -5.90 11.52 -0.33
CA ILE A 105 -5.95 10.25 0.42
C ILE A 105 -5.95 10.54 1.93
N ASP A 106 -5.02 11.36 2.41
CA ASP A 106 -4.84 11.63 3.83
C ASP A 106 -6.01 12.44 4.45
N GLN A 107 -6.80 13.14 3.63
CA GLN A 107 -8.04 13.82 4.04
C GLN A 107 -9.20 12.86 4.34
N THR A 108 -9.16 11.60 3.90
CA THR A 108 -10.22 10.62 4.21
C THR A 108 -10.20 10.23 5.69
N GLU A 109 -11.35 9.90 6.26
CA GLU A 109 -11.44 9.54 7.69
C GLU A 109 -10.60 8.29 7.98
N CYS A 110 -10.69 7.26 7.14
CA CYS A 110 -9.90 6.05 7.25
C CYS A 110 -9.14 5.72 5.97
N VAL A 111 -7.84 5.43 6.11
CA VAL A 111 -7.02 4.93 4.99
C VAL A 111 -6.75 3.45 5.20
N ILE A 112 -7.23 2.64 4.27
CA ILE A 112 -7.04 1.19 4.21
C ILE A 112 -5.88 0.90 3.26
N ARG A 113 -4.83 0.25 3.74
CA ARG A 113 -3.69 -0.18 2.91
C ARG A 113 -3.60 -1.70 2.81
N MET A 114 -3.15 -2.19 1.66
CA MET A 114 -2.95 -3.61 1.43
C MET A 114 -1.48 -4.00 1.65
N ASN A 115 -1.29 -5.16 2.28
CA ASN A 115 0.00 -5.85 2.44
C ASN A 115 1.11 -4.90 2.90
N ASP A 116 2.22 -4.86 2.15
CA ASP A 116 3.43 -4.07 2.40
C ASP A 116 3.48 -2.76 1.58
N ALA A 117 2.34 -2.25 1.09
CA ALA A 117 2.30 -0.97 0.36
C ALA A 117 2.98 0.14 1.19
N PRO A 118 4.11 0.71 0.71
CA PRO A 118 4.90 1.66 1.50
C PRO A 118 4.32 3.06 1.43
N THR A 119 4.60 3.88 2.44
CA THR A 119 4.32 5.34 2.43
C THR A 119 5.61 6.16 2.32
N ARG A 120 6.66 5.71 2.99
CA ARG A 120 7.96 6.40 3.01
C ARG A 120 8.52 6.54 1.59
N GLY A 121 8.81 7.76 1.18
CA GLY A 121 9.31 8.08 -0.16
C GLY A 121 8.22 8.25 -1.23
N TYR A 122 6.97 7.85 -0.94
CA TYR A 122 5.84 7.91 -1.87
C TYR A 122 4.71 8.82 -1.39
N GLY A 123 4.85 9.46 -0.23
CA GLY A 123 3.76 10.20 0.43
C GLY A 123 3.05 11.26 -0.42
N LYS A 124 3.73 11.87 -1.40
CA LYS A 124 3.11 12.82 -2.35
C LYS A 124 2.01 12.16 -3.18
N ASP A 125 2.20 10.90 -3.55
CA ASP A 125 1.32 10.15 -4.42
C ASP A 125 0.31 9.32 -3.62
N VAL A 126 0.76 8.70 -2.52
CA VAL A 126 -0.03 7.70 -1.80
C VAL A 126 -0.43 8.12 -0.39
N GLY A 127 -0.02 9.30 0.07
CA GLY A 127 -0.27 9.78 1.44
C GLY A 127 0.57 9.06 2.48
N ASN A 128 0.51 9.52 3.73
CA ASN A 128 1.25 8.95 4.86
C ASN A 128 0.33 8.29 5.90
N LYS A 129 -0.97 8.58 5.87
CA LYS A 129 -1.94 8.03 6.82
C LYS A 129 -2.18 6.54 6.54
N THR A 130 -2.29 5.77 7.61
CA THR A 130 -2.82 4.39 7.59
C THR A 130 -3.68 4.21 8.83
N SER A 131 -4.95 3.83 8.64
CA SER A 131 -5.87 3.51 9.72
C SER A 131 -6.05 2.01 9.87
N LEU A 132 -6.11 1.31 8.73
CA LEU A 132 -6.27 -0.13 8.64
C LEU A 132 -5.25 -0.69 7.65
N ARG A 133 -4.56 -1.79 7.99
CA ARG A 133 -3.71 -2.52 7.05
C ARG A 133 -4.15 -3.97 6.96
N VAL A 134 -4.56 -4.40 5.76
CA VAL A 134 -5.02 -5.76 5.47
C VAL A 134 -3.87 -6.54 4.83
N ILE A 135 -3.43 -7.62 5.47
CA ILE A 135 -2.19 -8.32 5.15
C ILE A 135 -2.49 -9.79 4.84
N ALA A 136 -2.13 -10.25 3.65
CA ALA A 136 -2.18 -11.65 3.29
C ALA A 136 -1.07 -12.44 4.01
N HIS A 137 -1.33 -13.71 4.31
CA HIS A 137 -0.38 -14.63 4.93
C HIS A 137 0.98 -14.66 4.23
N SER A 138 1.01 -14.58 2.91
CA SER A 138 2.22 -14.57 2.10
C SER A 138 3.09 -13.32 2.31
N SER A 139 2.51 -12.21 2.77
CA SER A 139 3.21 -10.95 3.02
C SER A 139 3.78 -10.83 4.43
N ILE A 140 3.45 -11.74 5.36
CA ILE A 140 3.84 -11.61 6.77
C ILE A 140 5.36 -11.49 6.96
N GLN A 141 6.14 -12.29 6.24
CA GLN A 141 7.60 -12.29 6.36
C GLN A 141 8.21 -10.97 5.92
N ARG A 142 7.59 -10.30 4.95
CA ARG A 142 8.03 -8.98 4.48
C ARG A 142 7.72 -7.90 5.52
N ILE A 143 6.53 -7.94 6.11
CA ILE A 143 6.13 -7.02 7.19
C ILE A 143 7.02 -7.19 8.42
N LEU A 144 7.29 -8.44 8.84
CA LEU A 144 8.12 -8.72 10.02
C LEU A 144 9.59 -8.37 9.83
N ARG A 145 10.09 -8.28 8.59
CA ARG A 145 11.44 -7.78 8.30
C ARG A 145 11.53 -6.25 8.47
N ASN A 146 10.46 -5.54 8.15
CA ASN A 146 10.39 -4.07 8.25
C ASN A 146 9.87 -3.61 9.63
N ARG A 147 10.44 -4.15 10.72
CA ARG A 147 9.94 -3.91 12.10
C ARG A 147 9.82 -2.42 12.45
N ASN A 148 10.78 -1.60 12.01
CA ASN A 148 10.77 -0.16 12.28
C ASN A 148 9.55 0.55 11.68
N GLU A 149 9.10 0.12 10.49
CA GLU A 149 7.89 0.67 9.89
C GLU A 149 6.64 0.23 10.66
N LEU A 150 6.58 -1.04 11.09
CA LEU A 150 5.50 -1.56 11.94
C LEU A 150 5.41 -0.81 13.28
N LEU A 151 6.55 -0.52 13.91
CA LEU A 151 6.66 0.24 15.16
C LEU A 151 6.22 1.70 14.97
N ASN A 152 6.65 2.34 13.87
CA ASN A 152 6.28 3.73 13.57
C ASN A 152 4.79 3.87 13.24
N MET A 153 4.16 2.83 12.70
CA MET A 153 2.72 2.78 12.43
C MET A 153 1.85 2.53 13.68
N SER A 154 2.45 2.18 14.82
CA SER A 154 1.74 1.62 15.99
C SER A 154 0.83 2.61 16.74
N GLN A 155 0.79 3.89 16.37
CA GLN A 155 -0.10 4.89 16.96
C GLN A 155 -1.54 4.78 16.42
N GLY A 156 -2.20 3.65 16.70
CA GLY A 156 -3.64 3.47 16.45
C GLY A 156 -4.03 2.71 15.19
N THR A 157 -3.07 2.29 14.35
CA THR A 157 -3.34 1.44 13.18
C THR A 157 -3.87 0.07 13.59
N VAL A 158 -4.91 -0.41 12.91
CA VAL A 158 -5.43 -1.78 13.02
C VAL A 158 -4.83 -2.66 11.92
N PHE A 159 -4.30 -3.82 12.30
CA PHE A 159 -3.73 -4.80 11.37
C PHE A 159 -4.64 -6.01 11.27
N ILE A 160 -5.11 -6.34 10.06
CA ILE A 160 -5.94 -7.52 9.79
C ILE A 160 -5.15 -8.51 8.95
N PHE A 161 -4.97 -9.73 9.45
CA PHE A 161 -4.30 -10.80 8.74
C PHE A 161 -5.29 -11.82 8.17
N TRP A 162 -5.04 -12.32 6.96
CA TRP A 162 -5.89 -13.33 6.34
C TRP A 162 -5.05 -14.35 5.56
N GLY A 163 -5.56 -15.57 5.42
CA GLY A 163 -4.89 -16.62 4.66
C GLY A 163 -5.58 -17.97 4.76
N PRO A 164 -5.03 -19.01 4.12
CA PRO A 164 -5.57 -20.36 4.16
C PRO A 164 -5.67 -20.89 5.60
N SER A 165 -6.67 -21.73 5.84
CA SER A 165 -6.90 -22.34 7.16
C SER A 165 -5.69 -23.11 7.68
N SER A 166 -4.85 -23.67 6.80
CA SER A 166 -3.62 -24.37 7.18
C SER A 166 -2.57 -23.48 7.85
N TYR A 167 -2.53 -22.18 7.53
CA TYR A 167 -1.60 -21.21 8.12
C TYR A 167 -2.21 -20.45 9.30
N MET A 168 -3.54 -20.31 9.33
CA MET A 168 -4.28 -19.49 10.32
C MET A 168 -4.89 -20.30 11.46
N ARG A 169 -4.72 -21.63 11.47
CA ARG A 169 -5.24 -22.53 12.52
C ARG A 169 -4.60 -22.28 13.88
N ARG A 170 -5.40 -22.46 14.94
CA ARG A 170 -5.05 -22.15 16.34
C ARG A 170 -4.58 -23.35 17.15
N ASP A 171 -4.43 -24.52 16.50
CA ASP A 171 -4.04 -25.80 17.09
C ASP A 171 -2.50 -25.92 17.28
N GLY A 172 -1.78 -24.81 17.30
CA GLY A 172 -0.32 -24.75 17.34
C GLY A 172 0.38 -25.06 16.02
N LYS A 173 -0.33 -25.50 14.97
CA LYS A 173 0.26 -25.81 13.66
C LYS A 173 0.14 -24.66 12.64
N GLY A 174 -0.60 -23.62 12.96
CA GLY A 174 -0.78 -22.46 12.09
C GLY A 174 0.40 -21.51 12.17
N LEU A 175 1.37 -21.66 11.27
CA LEU A 175 2.60 -20.87 11.27
C LEU A 175 2.36 -19.36 11.34
N VAL A 176 1.35 -18.86 10.63
CA VAL A 176 1.02 -17.42 10.66
C VAL A 176 0.37 -17.06 11.98
N TYR A 177 -0.62 -17.82 12.43
CA TYR A 177 -1.27 -17.57 13.72
C TYR A 177 -0.27 -17.52 14.88
N ASN A 178 0.67 -18.47 14.93
CA ASN A 178 1.72 -18.52 15.94
C ASN A 178 2.62 -17.25 15.89
N ASN A 179 2.97 -16.76 14.69
CA ASN A 179 3.71 -15.49 14.55
C ASN A 179 2.89 -14.28 15.04
N LEU A 180 1.57 -14.27 14.80
CA LEU A 180 0.70 -13.20 15.30
C LEU A 180 0.60 -13.21 16.82
N GLN A 181 0.51 -14.40 17.44
CA GLN A 181 0.53 -14.54 18.89
C GLN A 181 1.83 -14.00 19.48
N LEU A 182 2.98 -14.37 18.91
CA LEU A 182 4.28 -13.85 19.34
C LEU A 182 4.37 -12.32 19.17
N MET A 183 3.87 -11.78 18.06
CA MET A 183 3.85 -10.33 17.84
C MET A 183 3.02 -9.60 18.90
N ASN A 184 1.87 -10.14 19.32
CA ASN A 184 1.08 -9.56 20.41
C ASN A 184 1.80 -9.58 21.76
N GLN A 185 2.65 -10.59 22.02
CA GLN A 185 3.45 -10.65 23.23
C GLN A 185 4.56 -9.58 23.24
N ILE A 186 5.18 -9.35 22.08
CA ILE A 186 6.30 -8.40 21.95
C ILE A 186 5.81 -6.96 21.84
N LEU A 187 4.66 -6.74 21.18
CA LEU A 187 4.11 -5.42 20.86
C LEU A 187 2.64 -5.34 21.31
N PRO A 188 2.37 -5.32 22.62
CA PRO A 188 1.01 -5.40 23.15
C PRO A 188 0.14 -4.19 22.77
N GLN A 189 0.74 -3.05 22.40
CA GLN A 189 -0.02 -1.90 21.88
C GLN A 189 -0.54 -2.09 20.44
N LEU A 190 -0.05 -3.09 19.69
CA LEU A 190 -0.53 -3.33 18.33
C LEU A 190 -1.92 -3.96 18.33
N LYS A 191 -2.81 -3.37 17.54
CA LYS A 191 -4.16 -3.88 17.33
C LYS A 191 -4.15 -4.94 16.23
N VAL A 192 -3.92 -6.20 16.60
CA VAL A 192 -3.78 -7.32 15.66
C VAL A 192 -5.04 -8.17 15.63
N TYR A 193 -5.61 -8.29 14.43
CA TYR A 193 -6.81 -9.03 14.12
C TYR A 193 -6.54 -10.05 13.01
N MET A 194 -7.40 -11.06 12.92
CA MET A 194 -7.40 -12.00 11.82
C MET A 194 -8.81 -12.24 11.30
N VAL A 195 -8.92 -12.63 10.03
CA VAL A 195 -10.17 -13.11 9.46
C VAL A 195 -10.43 -14.53 9.96
N SER A 196 -11.63 -14.77 10.51
CA SER A 196 -12.03 -16.06 11.03
C SER A 196 -12.19 -17.10 9.92
N ARG A 197 -12.06 -18.39 10.26
CA ARG A 197 -12.27 -19.49 9.32
C ARG A 197 -13.64 -19.40 8.63
N HIS A 198 -14.70 -19.14 9.39
CA HIS A 198 -16.05 -19.05 8.83
C HIS A 198 -16.17 -17.89 7.84
N LYS A 199 -15.60 -16.72 8.16
CA LYS A 199 -15.60 -15.56 7.27
C LYS A 199 -14.79 -15.79 6.00
N MET A 200 -13.65 -16.49 6.10
CA MET A 200 -12.88 -16.89 4.91
C MET A 200 -13.66 -17.83 3.99
N LEU A 201 -14.40 -18.80 4.54
CA LEU A 201 -15.26 -19.67 3.73
C LEU A 201 -16.36 -18.88 3.02
N GLN A 202 -16.96 -17.89 3.68
CA GLN A 202 -17.93 -16.99 3.05
C GLN A 202 -17.31 -16.18 1.90
N PHE A 203 -16.04 -15.76 2.03
CA PHE A 203 -15.32 -15.08 0.95
C PHE A 203 -15.00 -16.02 -0.22
N ASP A 204 -14.63 -17.26 0.06
CA ASP A 204 -14.38 -18.27 -0.96
C ASP A 204 -15.68 -18.58 -1.75
N ASP A 205 -16.80 -18.75 -1.05
CA ASP A 205 -18.12 -18.96 -1.67
C ASP A 205 -18.55 -17.76 -2.52
N LEU A 206 -18.34 -16.52 -2.01
CA LEU A 206 -18.64 -15.30 -2.76
C LEU A 206 -17.79 -15.24 -4.03
N PHE A 207 -16.48 -15.44 -3.93
CA PHE A 207 -15.58 -15.43 -5.08
C PHE A 207 -15.99 -16.44 -6.14
N LYS A 208 -16.36 -17.67 -5.72
CA LYS A 208 -16.85 -18.70 -6.63
C LYS A 208 -18.15 -18.31 -7.32
N ARG A 209 -19.11 -17.72 -6.60
CA ARG A 209 -20.37 -17.26 -7.19
C ARG A 209 -20.16 -16.15 -8.21
N GLU A 210 -19.26 -15.21 -7.95
CA GLU A 210 -19.04 -14.06 -8.84
C GLU A 210 -18.16 -14.41 -10.06
N THR A 211 -17.22 -15.35 -9.91
CA THR A 211 -16.20 -15.63 -10.95
C THR A 211 -16.33 -17.00 -11.61
N GLY A 212 -17.10 -17.91 -11.03
CA GLY A 212 -17.17 -19.31 -11.44
C GLY A 212 -15.93 -20.13 -11.11
N LYS A 213 -14.98 -19.60 -10.32
CA LYS A 213 -13.70 -20.24 -10.00
C LYS A 213 -13.49 -20.37 -8.49
N ASP A 214 -12.77 -21.42 -8.09
CA ASP A 214 -12.21 -21.49 -6.74
C ASP A 214 -11.02 -20.53 -6.60
N ARG A 215 -10.77 -20.05 -5.37
CA ARG A 215 -9.73 -19.05 -5.06
C ARG A 215 -8.35 -19.65 -4.83
#